data_AF-A0A1E4YIW7-F1
#
_entry.id   AF-A0A1E4YIW7-F1
#
_cell.length_a   1.000
_cell.length_b   1.000
_cell.length_c   1.000
_cell.angle_alpha   90.00
_cell.angle_beta   90.00
_cell.angle_gamma   90.00
#
_symmetry.space_group_name_H-M   'P 1'
#
loop_
_entity.id
_entity.type
_entity.pdbx_description
1 polymer ?
#
loop_
_entity_poly.entity_id
_entity_poly.type
_entity_poly.pdbx_seq_one_letter_code
_entity_poly.pdbx_strand_id
1 'polypeptide(L)'
;MRWKRAFLFWCRFAAHPLLTIRWWRFIAAFVTTRGLPPPHDELLQKPLSKFLVHGMPNSRRLSLLIEHFSIAETILSRDTMIRLWRGDWLEMGTVQGKCEAYACHIALADRSGGRHEGAFAIKLLRVSDQAVLCTVRFTFVYQGTKGGYTFVVGSMQGPRNAKQRIIEVTRDLAGLRPKEAILIVLQGLAAEGGMQHFLAVSQARHPIQYRRRSRQSMLLSNIDAFWLERSGEPECVYGFQIPHSKIQREDRRSQKKSWFLNIGELFH
;
A
#
# COMPACT_ATOMS: atom_id res chain seq x y z
N MET A 1 2.07 19.00 -18.05
CA MET A 1 1.52 18.33 -16.84
C MET A 1 2.04 18.89 -15.50
N ARG A 2 3.33 19.28 -15.38
CA ARG A 2 3.94 19.77 -14.11
C ARG A 2 3.28 21.03 -13.54
N TRP A 3 2.96 22.03 -14.38
CA TRP A 3 2.31 23.28 -13.95
C TRP A 3 0.94 23.11 -13.29
N LYS A 4 0.06 22.27 -13.85
CA LYS A 4 -1.25 21.96 -13.24
C LYS A 4 -1.10 21.33 -11.85
N ARG A 5 -0.05 20.52 -11.64
CA ARG A 5 0.24 19.90 -10.34
C ARG A 5 0.76 20.92 -9.33
N ALA A 6 1.69 21.78 -9.74
CA ALA A 6 2.20 22.87 -8.91
C ALA A 6 1.08 23.84 -8.50
N PHE A 7 0.23 24.25 -9.45
CA PHE A 7 -0.92 25.10 -9.16
C PHE A 7 -1.87 24.46 -8.15
N LEU A 8 -2.27 23.19 -8.38
CA LEU A 8 -3.12 22.46 -7.44
C LEU A 8 -2.46 22.25 -6.07
N PHE A 9 -1.13 22.13 -6.02
CA PHE A 9 -0.39 22.08 -4.77
C PHE A 9 -0.50 23.42 -4.03
N TRP A 10 -0.25 24.55 -4.69
CA TRP A 10 -0.40 25.89 -4.09
C TRP A 10 -1.83 26.18 -3.62
N CYS A 11 -2.86 25.77 -4.38
CA CYS A 11 -4.24 25.88 -3.90
C CYS A 11 -4.49 25.06 -2.63
N ARG A 12 -3.93 23.85 -2.53
CA ARG A 12 -4.05 23.02 -1.32
C ARG A 12 -3.27 23.60 -0.15
N PHE A 13 -2.10 24.17 -0.43
CA PHE A 13 -1.29 24.88 0.56
C PHE A 13 -2.07 26.07 1.11
N ALA A 14 -2.64 26.91 0.24
CA ALA A 14 -3.45 28.04 0.66
C ALA A 14 -4.68 27.62 1.49
N ALA A 15 -5.32 26.49 1.15
CA ALA A 15 -6.46 25.98 1.90
C ALA A 15 -6.08 25.35 3.27
N HIS A 16 -4.88 24.77 3.39
CA HIS A 16 -4.43 24.07 4.59
C HIS A 16 -2.93 24.30 4.89
N PRO A 17 -2.50 25.55 5.13
CA PRO A 17 -1.06 25.88 5.19
C PRO A 17 -0.38 25.20 6.37
N LEU A 18 -1.02 25.18 7.53
CA LEU A 18 -0.50 24.53 8.74
C LEU A 18 -0.29 23.02 8.56
N LEU A 19 -1.13 22.35 7.78
CA LEU A 19 -1.01 20.92 7.51
C LEU A 19 0.26 20.65 6.68
N THR A 20 0.48 21.43 5.63
CA THR A 20 1.67 21.31 4.78
C THR A 20 2.94 21.70 5.51
N ILE A 21 2.93 22.79 6.30
CA ILE A 21 4.09 23.21 7.08
C ILE A 21 4.47 22.13 8.11
N ARG A 22 3.50 21.53 8.81
CA ARG A 22 3.78 20.44 9.75
C ARG A 22 4.35 19.20 9.05
N TRP A 23 3.84 18.88 7.86
CA TRP A 23 4.40 17.81 7.04
C TRP A 23 5.86 18.07 6.63
N TRP A 24 6.15 19.28 6.16
CA TRP A 24 7.51 19.67 5.79
C TRP A 24 8.46 19.71 6.99
N ARG A 25 8.00 20.15 8.15
CA ARG A 25 8.77 20.09 9.39
C ARG A 25 9.13 18.65 9.76
N PHE A 26 8.17 17.73 9.66
CA PHE A 26 8.46 16.31 9.84
C PHE A 26 9.49 15.81 8.82
N ILE A 27 9.30 16.07 7.52
CA ILE A 27 10.26 15.67 6.48
C ILE A 27 11.65 16.21 6.78
N ALA A 28 11.78 17.49 7.12
CA ALA A 28 13.06 18.12 7.38
C ALA A 28 13.76 17.47 8.58
N ALA A 29 13.02 17.27 9.68
CA ALA A 29 13.54 16.57 10.86
C ALA A 29 13.92 15.11 10.53
N PHE A 30 13.08 14.40 9.79
CA PHE A 30 13.30 13.02 9.38
C PHE A 30 14.56 12.88 8.51
N VAL A 31 14.75 13.79 7.56
CA VAL A 31 15.94 13.86 6.69
C VAL A 31 17.20 14.12 7.51
N THR A 32 17.18 15.13 8.39
CA THR A 32 18.34 15.54 9.18
C THR A 32 18.74 14.46 10.20
N THR A 33 17.79 13.94 10.98
CA THR A 33 18.07 12.95 12.03
C THR A 33 18.59 11.64 11.47
N ARG A 34 18.20 11.29 10.24
CA ARG A 34 18.49 9.99 9.60
C ARG A 34 19.61 10.05 8.56
N GLY A 35 20.10 11.25 8.24
CA GLY A 35 21.02 11.49 7.13
C GLY A 35 20.50 10.93 5.81
N LEU A 36 19.21 11.15 5.52
CA LEU A 36 18.59 10.78 4.24
C LEU A 36 18.82 11.89 3.20
N PRO A 37 18.73 11.60 1.90
CA PRO A 37 18.70 12.66 0.89
C PRO A 37 17.38 13.44 0.95
N PRO A 38 17.29 14.60 0.28
CA PRO A 38 16.00 15.26 0.03
C PRO A 38 15.00 14.27 -0.60
N PRO A 39 13.73 14.26 -0.15
CA PRO A 39 12.71 13.38 -0.72
C PRO A 39 12.38 13.78 -2.15
N HIS A 40 11.84 12.82 -2.90
CA HIS A 40 11.23 13.09 -4.19
C HIS A 40 10.11 14.15 -4.09
N ASP A 41 10.02 15.05 -5.08
CA ASP A 41 9.06 16.17 -5.13
C ASP A 41 7.60 15.75 -4.86
N GLU A 42 7.22 14.57 -5.32
CA GLU A 42 5.85 14.08 -5.14
C GLU A 42 5.52 13.78 -3.67
N LEU A 43 6.52 13.37 -2.87
CA LEU A 43 6.34 13.16 -1.43
C LEU A 43 6.19 14.51 -0.69
N LEU A 44 6.93 15.54 -1.10
CA LEU A 44 6.74 16.92 -0.60
C LEU A 44 5.32 17.44 -0.88
N GLN A 45 4.76 17.05 -2.02
CA GLN A 45 3.43 17.45 -2.48
C GLN A 45 2.32 16.47 -2.09
N LYS A 46 2.53 15.63 -1.06
CA LYS A 46 1.55 14.64 -0.63
C LYS A 46 0.19 15.30 -0.36
N PRO A 47 -0.92 14.84 -0.98
CA PRO A 47 -2.23 15.46 -0.85
C PRO A 47 -2.91 15.08 0.47
N LEU A 48 -2.34 15.55 1.59
CA LEU A 48 -2.75 15.18 2.94
C LEU A 48 -4.21 15.48 3.26
N SER A 49 -4.82 16.51 2.68
CA SER A 49 -6.22 16.85 2.99
C SER A 49 -7.25 15.81 2.54
N LYS A 50 -6.84 14.85 1.69
CA LYS A 50 -7.69 13.76 1.18
C LYS A 50 -7.04 12.39 1.38
N PHE A 51 -6.04 12.31 2.24
CA PHE A 51 -5.28 11.09 2.46
C PHE A 51 -6.03 10.06 3.33
N LEU A 52 -5.92 8.83 2.84
CA LEU A 52 -6.40 7.52 3.22
C LEU A 52 -7.88 7.31 3.45
N VAL A 53 -8.51 8.09 4.34
CA VAL A 53 -9.90 7.85 4.76
C VAL A 53 -10.75 9.09 4.53
N HIS A 54 -11.90 8.89 3.87
CA HIS A 54 -12.92 9.91 3.69
C HIS A 54 -13.53 10.31 5.04
N GLY A 55 -13.69 11.61 5.27
CA GLY A 55 -14.24 12.16 6.51
C GLY A 55 -13.25 12.27 7.68
N MET A 56 -12.07 11.66 7.59
CA MET A 56 -11.05 11.74 8.65
C MET A 56 -10.61 13.20 8.93
N PRO A 57 -10.20 13.59 10.15
CA PRO A 57 -9.59 14.90 10.40
C PRO A 57 -8.17 15.02 9.83
N ASN A 58 -7.77 16.21 9.40
CA ASN A 58 -6.44 16.46 8.82
C ASN A 58 -5.29 16.16 9.80
N SER A 59 -5.49 16.41 11.11
CA SER A 59 -4.52 16.06 12.15
C SER A 59 -4.23 14.56 12.16
N ARG A 60 -5.28 13.72 12.15
CA ARG A 60 -5.13 12.27 12.11
C ARG A 60 -4.48 11.78 10.82
N ARG A 61 -4.81 12.38 9.66
CA ARG A 61 -4.15 12.05 8.38
C ARG A 61 -2.65 12.30 8.42
N LEU A 62 -2.23 13.43 8.99
CA LEU A 62 -0.81 13.73 9.18
C LEU A 62 -0.17 12.72 10.13
N SER A 63 -0.81 12.41 11.26
CA SER A 63 -0.32 11.39 12.19
C SER A 63 -0.11 10.05 11.52
N LEU A 64 -1.07 9.57 10.71
CA LEU A 64 -0.93 8.29 9.99
C LEU A 64 0.26 8.28 9.03
N LEU A 65 0.54 9.38 8.34
CA LEU A 65 1.69 9.44 7.43
C LEU A 65 3.02 9.49 8.19
N ILE A 66 3.05 10.20 9.32
CA ILE A 66 4.22 10.22 10.22
C ILE A 66 4.46 8.83 10.81
N GLU A 67 3.43 8.21 11.40
CA GLU A 67 3.45 6.84 11.93
C GLU A 67 3.98 5.86 10.88
N HIS A 68 3.50 5.96 9.64
CA HIS A 68 3.96 5.09 8.56
C HIS A 68 5.47 5.15 8.32
N PHE A 69 6.06 6.34 8.24
CA PHE A 69 7.50 6.47 8.00
C PHE A 69 8.34 6.15 9.23
N SER A 70 7.80 6.35 10.44
CA SER A 70 8.44 5.89 11.67
C SER A 70 8.47 4.36 11.73
N ILE A 71 7.38 3.67 11.37
CA ILE A 71 7.32 2.20 11.32
C ILE A 71 8.15 1.66 10.14
N ALA A 72 8.08 2.28 8.97
CA ALA A 72 8.82 1.81 7.80
C ALA A 72 10.33 1.75 8.06
N GLU A 73 10.86 2.66 8.87
CA GLU A 73 12.28 2.69 9.21
C GLU A 73 12.67 1.68 10.31
N THR A 74 11.72 1.09 11.03
CA THR A 74 12.01 -0.08 11.88
C THR A 74 12.02 -1.38 11.07
N ILE A 75 11.34 -1.42 9.92
CA ILE A 75 11.23 -2.60 9.06
C ILE A 75 12.34 -2.64 8.01
N LEU A 76 12.59 -1.49 7.36
CA LEU A 76 13.40 -1.37 6.17
C LEU A 76 14.80 -0.86 6.52
N SER A 77 15.81 -1.41 5.85
CA SER A 77 17.19 -0.97 5.91
C SER A 77 17.32 0.47 5.42
N ARG A 78 18.40 1.11 5.85
CA ARG A 78 18.70 2.50 5.49
C ARG A 78 18.80 2.70 3.98
N ASP A 79 19.40 1.77 3.24
CA ASP A 79 19.52 1.87 1.78
C ASP A 79 18.14 1.79 1.10
N THR A 80 17.33 0.80 1.48
CA THR A 80 15.94 0.66 1.01
C THR A 80 15.16 1.95 1.27
N MET A 81 15.25 2.51 2.48
CA MET A 81 14.62 3.78 2.83
C MET A 81 15.11 4.93 1.95
N ILE A 82 16.43 5.09 1.73
CA ILE A 82 17.00 6.13 0.87
C ILE A 82 16.43 6.05 -0.55
N ARG A 83 16.39 4.85 -1.13
CA ARG A 83 15.94 4.65 -2.51
C ARG A 83 14.43 4.86 -2.66
N LEU A 84 13.63 4.36 -1.72
CA LEU A 84 12.19 4.66 -1.67
C LEU A 84 11.93 6.16 -1.50
N TRP A 85 12.69 6.83 -0.64
CA TRP A 85 12.57 8.27 -0.38
C TRP A 85 12.86 9.11 -1.63
N ARG A 86 13.81 8.66 -2.47
CA ARG A 86 14.11 9.21 -3.80
C ARG A 86 13.07 8.88 -4.88
N GLY A 87 12.13 7.98 -4.59
CA GLY A 87 11.03 7.63 -5.47
C GLY A 87 11.32 6.48 -6.43
N ASP A 88 12.31 5.64 -6.12
CA ASP A 88 12.66 4.45 -6.89
C ASP A 88 11.59 3.36 -6.74
N TRP A 89 11.54 2.46 -7.73
CA TRP A 89 10.91 1.15 -7.59
C TRP A 89 11.97 0.13 -7.21
N LEU A 90 11.72 -0.62 -6.15
CA LEU A 90 12.62 -1.65 -5.63
C LEU A 90 12.01 -3.02 -5.84
N GLU A 91 12.78 -3.97 -6.36
CA GLU A 91 12.36 -5.38 -6.37
C GLU A 91 12.47 -5.94 -4.94
N MET A 92 11.39 -6.53 -4.45
CA MET A 92 11.34 -7.21 -3.15
C MET A 92 11.76 -8.67 -3.27
N GLY A 93 11.49 -9.28 -4.43
CA GLY A 93 11.80 -10.67 -4.71
C GLY A 93 10.88 -11.25 -5.78
N THR A 94 11.21 -12.47 -6.19
CA THR A 94 10.54 -13.18 -7.28
C THR A 94 10.05 -14.56 -6.82
N VAL A 95 8.85 -14.95 -7.24
CA VAL A 95 8.25 -16.27 -7.03
C VAL A 95 8.13 -17.00 -8.35
N GLN A 96 8.64 -18.23 -8.43
CA GLN A 96 8.42 -19.10 -9.57
C GLN A 96 7.01 -19.71 -9.52
N GLY A 97 6.24 -19.59 -10.60
CA GLY A 97 4.97 -20.27 -10.85
C GLY A 97 5.17 -21.72 -11.29
N LYS A 98 4.25 -22.25 -12.11
CA LYS A 98 4.45 -23.56 -12.77
C LYS A 98 5.25 -23.37 -14.06
N CYS A 99 4.94 -22.32 -14.83
CA CYS A 99 5.56 -21.99 -16.10
C CYS A 99 6.25 -20.62 -16.09
N GLU A 100 5.71 -19.65 -15.34
CA GLU A 100 6.16 -18.25 -15.38
C GLU A 100 6.78 -17.81 -14.05
N ALA A 101 7.57 -16.72 -14.07
CA ALA A 101 8.06 -16.06 -12.87
C ALA A 101 7.28 -14.77 -12.57
N TYR A 102 7.15 -14.45 -11.28
CA TYR A 102 6.40 -13.27 -10.81
C TYR A 102 7.21 -12.46 -9.82
N ALA A 103 7.40 -11.17 -10.10
CA ALA A 103 8.20 -10.27 -9.28
C ALA A 103 7.32 -9.30 -8.48
N CYS A 104 7.67 -9.10 -7.21
CA CYS A 104 7.09 -8.09 -6.34
C CYS A 104 7.99 -6.85 -6.33
N HIS A 105 7.41 -5.67 -6.53
CA HIS A 105 8.14 -4.41 -6.45
C HIS A 105 7.43 -3.43 -5.52
N ILE A 106 8.19 -2.68 -4.73
CA ILE A 106 7.70 -1.64 -3.81
C ILE A 106 8.18 -0.25 -4.23
N ALA A 107 7.35 0.76 -4.02
CA ALA A 107 7.68 2.18 -4.19
C ALA A 107 6.78 3.06 -3.33
N LEU A 108 7.08 4.36 -3.32
CA LEU A 108 6.10 5.38 -2.88
C LEU A 108 4.80 5.26 -3.68
N ALA A 109 3.65 5.31 -3.01
CA ALA A 109 2.34 5.26 -3.65
C ALA A 109 2.10 6.41 -4.65
N ASP A 110 2.82 7.52 -4.49
CA ASP A 110 2.84 8.63 -5.42
C ASP A 110 3.34 8.21 -6.81
N ARG A 111 4.26 7.25 -6.88
CA ARG A 111 4.81 6.65 -8.10
C ARG A 111 3.87 5.64 -8.77
N SER A 112 2.78 5.27 -8.10
CA SER A 112 1.81 4.29 -8.58
C SER A 112 0.44 4.89 -8.92
N GLY A 113 0.26 6.21 -8.86
CA GLY A 113 -0.99 6.86 -9.27
C GLY A 113 -2.13 6.83 -8.23
N GLY A 114 -1.89 6.31 -7.02
CA GLY A 114 -2.89 6.30 -5.93
C GLY A 114 -2.37 6.95 -4.66
N ARG A 115 -1.82 8.17 -4.82
CA ARG A 115 -1.27 8.99 -3.72
C ARG A 115 -2.21 9.29 -2.56
N HIS A 116 -3.53 9.13 -2.73
CA HIS A 116 -4.50 9.30 -1.65
C HIS A 116 -4.77 7.99 -0.89
N GLU A 117 -4.40 6.85 -1.47
CA GLU A 117 -4.83 5.50 -1.08
C GLU A 117 -3.73 4.74 -0.33
N GLY A 118 -2.57 5.36 -0.12
CA GLY A 118 -1.45 4.76 0.59
C GLY A 118 -0.24 5.67 0.63
N ALA A 119 0.72 5.32 1.47
CA ALA A 119 2.03 5.93 1.52
C ALA A 119 3.03 5.14 0.67
N PHE A 120 2.99 3.81 0.76
CA PHE A 120 3.68 2.88 -0.15
C PHE A 120 2.71 2.12 -1.05
N ALA A 121 3.26 1.53 -2.10
CA ALA A 121 2.56 0.63 -2.99
C ALA A 121 3.44 -0.57 -3.35
N ILE A 122 2.84 -1.76 -3.42
CA ILE A 122 3.49 -2.95 -3.98
C ILE A 122 2.80 -3.29 -5.30
N LYS A 123 3.58 -3.72 -6.29
CA LYS A 123 3.11 -4.29 -7.55
C LYS A 123 3.53 -5.75 -7.64
N LEU A 124 2.61 -6.59 -8.10
CA LEU A 124 2.91 -7.94 -8.58
C LEU A 124 2.92 -7.92 -10.10
N LEU A 125 4.04 -8.33 -10.69
CA LEU A 125 4.29 -8.35 -12.14
C LEU A 125 4.51 -9.78 -12.60
N ARG A 126 4.12 -10.11 -13.84
CA ARG A 126 4.65 -11.27 -14.55
C ARG A 126 5.96 -10.85 -15.24
N VAL A 127 7.03 -11.63 -15.05
CA VAL A 127 8.38 -11.25 -15.47
C VAL A 127 8.51 -11.22 -17.00
N SER A 128 7.94 -12.21 -17.69
CA SER A 128 8.11 -12.39 -19.15
C SER A 128 7.63 -11.21 -19.99
N ASP A 129 6.53 -10.56 -19.60
CA ASP A 129 5.94 -9.44 -20.35
C ASP A 129 5.74 -8.16 -19.52
N GLN A 130 6.29 -8.13 -18.30
CA GLN A 130 6.14 -7.02 -17.35
C GLN A 130 4.67 -6.64 -17.07
N ALA A 131 3.74 -7.57 -17.27
CA ALA A 131 2.32 -7.32 -17.05
C ALA A 131 2.03 -7.08 -15.57
N VAL A 132 1.44 -5.92 -15.25
CA VAL A 132 0.94 -5.64 -13.90
C VAL A 132 -0.29 -6.48 -13.61
N LEU A 133 -0.18 -7.36 -12.61
CA LEU A 133 -1.24 -8.28 -12.20
C LEU A 133 -2.05 -7.75 -11.01
N CYS A 134 -1.38 -7.03 -10.12
CA CYS A 134 -2.00 -6.37 -8.99
C CYS A 134 -1.14 -5.20 -8.53
N THR A 135 -1.77 -4.12 -8.08
CA THR A 135 -1.13 -3.04 -7.31
C THR A 135 -1.93 -2.85 -6.03
N VAL A 136 -1.26 -2.95 -4.89
CA VAL A 136 -1.83 -2.61 -3.58
C VAL A 136 -1.20 -1.30 -3.08
N ARG A 137 -1.99 -0.47 -2.42
CA ARG A 137 -1.50 0.76 -1.78
C ARG A 137 -1.86 0.71 -0.31
N PHE A 138 -0.88 0.98 0.53
CA PHE A 138 -0.99 0.72 1.95
C PHE A 138 -0.23 1.76 2.78
N THR A 139 -0.54 1.77 4.07
CA THR A 139 0.06 2.64 5.08
C THR A 139 0.27 1.80 6.34
N PHE A 140 1.44 1.87 6.96
CA PHE A 140 1.68 1.23 8.25
C PHE A 140 1.04 2.05 9.37
N VAL A 141 0.52 1.39 10.39
CA VAL A 141 -0.16 2.02 11.53
C VAL A 141 0.16 1.25 12.80
N TYR A 142 0.33 1.96 13.92
CA TYR A 142 0.47 1.31 15.23
C TYR A 142 -0.86 0.70 15.68
N GLN A 143 -0.79 -0.42 16.39
CA GLN A 143 -1.93 -1.19 16.90
C GLN A 143 -1.56 -1.79 18.26
N GLY A 144 -2.48 -1.75 19.23
CA GLY A 144 -2.29 -2.41 20.52
C GLY A 144 -1.28 -1.71 21.45
N THR A 145 -0.48 -2.50 22.18
CA THR A 145 0.53 -2.04 23.15
C THR A 145 1.80 -1.49 22.46
N LYS A 146 2.68 -0.83 23.23
CA LYS A 146 3.88 -0.14 22.70
C LYS A 146 4.71 -1.04 21.78
N GLY A 147 4.78 -0.67 20.50
CA GLY A 147 5.60 -1.34 19.48
C GLY A 147 4.80 -2.18 18.48
N GLY A 148 3.55 -2.56 18.79
CA GLY A 148 2.71 -3.32 17.86
C GLY A 148 2.29 -2.48 16.66
N TYR A 149 2.34 -3.05 15.45
CA TYR A 149 1.88 -2.40 14.24
C TYR A 149 1.29 -3.37 13.23
N THR A 150 0.49 -2.83 12.33
CA THR A 150 -0.04 -3.52 11.15
C THR A 150 -0.06 -2.53 9.98
N PHE A 151 -0.78 -2.86 8.91
CA PHE A 151 -1.00 -2.00 7.77
C PHE A 151 -2.48 -1.80 7.48
N VAL A 152 -2.79 -0.67 6.86
CA VAL A 152 -4.08 -0.36 6.26
C VAL A 152 -3.96 -0.46 4.75
N VAL A 153 -4.74 -1.32 4.12
CA VAL A 153 -4.90 -1.35 2.66
C VAL A 153 -5.89 -0.28 2.25
N GLY A 154 -5.41 0.79 1.62
CA GLY A 154 -6.28 1.86 1.13
C GLY A 154 -6.85 1.61 -0.25
N SER A 155 -6.16 0.82 -1.09
CA SER A 155 -6.72 0.33 -2.35
C SER A 155 -6.00 -0.92 -2.87
N MET A 156 -6.70 -1.66 -3.72
CA MET A 156 -6.11 -2.76 -4.48
C MET A 156 -6.70 -2.84 -5.89
N GLN A 157 -5.86 -2.80 -6.90
CA GLN A 157 -6.26 -2.68 -8.30
C GLN A 157 -5.58 -3.77 -9.14
N GLY A 158 -6.38 -4.52 -9.90
CA GLY A 158 -5.88 -5.43 -10.93
C GLY A 158 -5.89 -4.78 -12.32
N PRO A 159 -5.33 -5.45 -13.34
CA PRO A 159 -5.39 -4.98 -14.72
C PRO A 159 -6.84 -4.91 -15.23
N ARG A 160 -7.12 -3.89 -16.06
CA ARG A 160 -8.42 -3.73 -16.72
C ARG A 160 -8.58 -4.78 -17.83
N ASN A 161 -9.80 -5.30 -17.98
CA ASN A 161 -10.18 -6.22 -19.08
C ASN A 161 -9.23 -7.43 -19.24
N ALA A 162 -8.69 -7.94 -18.13
CA ALA A 162 -7.66 -8.98 -18.14
C ALA A 162 -8.12 -10.26 -17.41
N LYS A 163 -9.41 -10.59 -17.48
CA LYS A 163 -9.99 -11.76 -16.79
C LYS A 163 -9.25 -13.05 -17.15
N GLN A 164 -9.01 -13.28 -18.43
CA GLN A 164 -8.33 -14.47 -18.94
C GLN A 164 -6.90 -14.59 -18.38
N ARG A 165 -6.15 -13.48 -18.42
CA ARG A 165 -4.80 -13.40 -17.83
C ARG A 165 -4.81 -13.72 -16.32
N ILE A 166 -5.78 -13.21 -15.57
CA ILE A 166 -5.87 -13.50 -14.14
C ILE A 166 -6.18 -14.97 -13.88
N ILE A 167 -7.02 -15.61 -14.72
CA ILE A 167 -7.30 -17.05 -14.63
C ILE A 167 -6.02 -17.86 -14.88
N GLU A 168 -5.27 -17.52 -15.93
CA GLU A 168 -4.00 -18.18 -16.28
C GLU A 168 -2.97 -18.07 -15.15
N VAL A 169 -2.75 -16.86 -14.65
CA VAL A 169 -1.83 -16.62 -13.54
C VAL A 169 -2.29 -17.34 -12.28
N THR A 170 -3.59 -17.36 -11.98
CA THR A 170 -4.10 -18.08 -10.81
C THR A 170 -3.84 -19.58 -10.94
N ARG A 171 -4.01 -20.16 -12.14
CA ARG A 171 -3.68 -21.58 -12.40
C ARG A 171 -2.17 -21.83 -12.25
N ASP A 172 -1.35 -20.93 -12.76
CA ASP A 172 0.10 -21.02 -12.70
C ASP A 172 0.65 -20.91 -11.26
N LEU A 173 -0.03 -20.12 -10.42
CA LEU A 173 0.23 -19.97 -8.99
C LEU A 173 -0.53 -21.01 -8.13
N ALA A 174 -0.84 -22.19 -8.67
CA ALA A 174 -1.50 -23.29 -7.96
C ALA A 174 -2.81 -22.88 -7.25
N GLY A 175 -3.62 -22.03 -7.89
CA GLY A 175 -4.90 -21.54 -7.37
C GLY A 175 -4.80 -20.26 -6.52
N LEU A 176 -3.60 -19.74 -6.25
CA LEU A 176 -3.42 -18.49 -5.51
C LEU A 176 -3.70 -17.27 -6.41
N ARG A 177 -4.73 -16.48 -6.05
CA ARG A 177 -5.10 -15.28 -6.83
C ARG A 177 -4.05 -14.17 -6.63
N PRO A 178 -3.69 -13.37 -7.66
CA PRO A 178 -2.71 -12.28 -7.54
C PRO A 178 -2.98 -11.28 -6.41
N LYS A 179 -4.26 -10.97 -6.17
CA LYS A 179 -4.70 -10.11 -5.07
C LYS A 179 -4.47 -10.73 -3.68
N GLU A 180 -4.57 -12.04 -3.56
CA GLU A 180 -4.26 -12.76 -2.31
C GLU A 180 -2.74 -12.84 -2.11
N ALA A 181 -1.98 -13.15 -3.17
CA ALA A 181 -0.52 -13.21 -3.13
C ALA A 181 0.10 -11.91 -2.61
N ILE A 182 -0.32 -10.74 -3.11
CA ILE A 182 0.23 -9.46 -2.67
C ILE A 182 -0.14 -9.08 -1.23
N LEU A 183 -1.29 -9.54 -0.74
CA LEU A 183 -1.67 -9.36 0.68
C LEU A 183 -0.79 -10.22 1.59
N ILE A 184 -0.39 -11.41 1.13
CA ILE A 184 0.53 -12.27 1.88
C ILE A 184 1.93 -11.65 1.94
N VAL A 185 2.40 -11.01 0.86
CA VAL A 185 3.64 -10.22 0.89
C VAL A 185 3.57 -9.12 1.95
N LEU A 186 2.44 -8.40 2.05
CA LEU A 186 2.25 -7.38 3.08
C LEU A 186 2.20 -7.95 4.50
N GLN A 187 1.62 -9.14 4.68
CA GLN A 187 1.62 -9.83 5.97
C GLN A 187 3.06 -10.15 6.41
N GLY A 188 3.90 -10.63 5.49
CA GLY A 188 5.32 -10.88 5.77
C GLY A 188 6.08 -9.60 6.10
N LEU A 189 5.85 -8.54 5.32
CA LEU A 189 6.48 -7.23 5.54
C LEU A 189 6.11 -6.60 6.91
N ALA A 190 4.95 -6.96 7.47
CA ALA A 190 4.49 -6.47 8.76
C ALA A 190 4.60 -7.52 9.89
N ALA A 191 5.28 -8.65 9.66
CA ALA A 191 5.28 -9.79 10.58
C ALA A 191 5.82 -9.44 11.97
N GLU A 192 6.89 -8.65 12.05
CA GLU A 192 7.49 -8.19 13.31
C GLU A 192 6.55 -7.31 14.16
N GLY A 193 5.52 -6.71 13.53
CA GLY A 193 4.49 -5.94 14.23
C GLY A 193 3.58 -6.80 15.12
N GLY A 194 3.65 -8.13 14.99
CA GLY A 194 2.99 -9.11 15.87
C GLY A 194 1.47 -9.22 15.69
N MET A 195 0.87 -8.41 14.81
CA MET A 195 -0.57 -8.43 14.57
C MET A 195 -0.97 -9.61 13.69
N GLN A 196 -2.10 -10.24 14.01
CA GLN A 196 -2.69 -11.35 13.24
C GLN A 196 -3.82 -10.88 12.31
N HIS A 197 -3.90 -9.58 12.07
CA HIS A 197 -4.87 -8.95 11.20
C HIS A 197 -4.28 -7.68 10.57
N PHE A 198 -4.89 -7.25 9.47
CA PHE A 198 -4.67 -5.95 8.87
C PHE A 198 -5.99 -5.20 8.70
N LEU A 199 -5.89 -3.91 8.40
CA LEU A 199 -7.04 -3.03 8.25
C LEU A 199 -7.26 -2.74 6.76
N ALA A 200 -8.51 -2.51 6.35
CA ALA A 200 -8.78 -2.09 4.97
C ALA A 200 -9.83 -1.00 4.90
N VAL A 201 -9.64 -0.12 3.93
CA VAL A 201 -10.56 0.96 3.63
C VAL A 201 -11.78 0.40 2.90
N SER A 202 -12.96 0.59 3.47
CA SER A 202 -14.23 0.26 2.82
C SER A 202 -14.56 1.23 1.69
N GLN A 203 -15.48 0.85 0.81
CA GLN A 203 -15.96 1.69 -0.29
C GLN A 203 -16.55 3.02 0.23
N ALA A 204 -17.29 2.99 1.33
CA ALA A 204 -17.87 4.18 1.98
C ALA A 204 -16.78 5.13 2.52
N ARG A 205 -15.63 4.60 2.93
CA ARG A 205 -14.51 5.36 3.48
C ARG A 205 -13.42 5.68 2.47
N HIS A 206 -13.57 5.27 1.22
CA HIS A 206 -12.54 5.43 0.20
C HIS A 206 -12.33 6.91 -0.21
N PRO A 207 -11.08 7.38 -0.43
CA PRO A 207 -10.79 8.77 -0.82
C PRO A 207 -11.45 9.25 -2.11
N ILE A 208 -11.92 8.32 -2.95
CA ILE A 208 -12.66 8.64 -4.17
C ILE A 208 -13.97 9.39 -3.90
N GLN A 209 -14.53 9.27 -2.69
CA GLN A 209 -15.73 9.99 -2.28
C GLN A 209 -15.54 11.52 -2.35
N TYR A 210 -14.30 12.03 -2.22
CA TYR A 210 -13.97 13.44 -2.44
C TYR A 210 -13.95 13.90 -3.91
N ARG A 211 -14.21 13.00 -4.87
CA ARG A 211 -14.25 13.28 -6.31
C ARG A 211 -15.70 13.46 -6.76
N ARG A 212 -15.88 14.09 -7.91
CA ARG A 212 -17.20 14.24 -8.56
C ARG A 212 -17.80 12.85 -8.86
N ARG A 213 -19.14 12.75 -8.87
CA ARG A 213 -19.88 11.49 -9.11
C ARG A 213 -19.41 10.70 -10.34
N SER A 214 -19.07 11.37 -11.44
CA SER A 214 -18.55 10.72 -12.66
C SER A 214 -17.22 9.99 -12.48
N ARG A 215 -16.43 10.36 -11.47
CA ARG A 215 -15.20 9.65 -11.08
C ARG A 215 -15.49 8.55 -10.06
N GLN A 216 -16.47 8.76 -9.18
CA GLN A 216 -16.92 7.74 -8.23
C GLN A 216 -17.48 6.51 -8.96
N SER A 217 -18.25 6.72 -10.03
CA SER A 217 -18.79 5.62 -10.86
C SER A 217 -17.74 4.80 -11.60
N MET A 218 -16.49 5.29 -11.70
CA MET A 218 -15.36 4.51 -12.23
C MET A 218 -14.81 3.49 -11.21
N LEU A 219 -15.30 3.51 -9.97
CA LEU A 219 -15.03 2.46 -8.99
C LEU A 219 -15.85 1.22 -9.33
N LEU A 220 -15.41 0.49 -10.35
CA LEU A 220 -16.12 -0.65 -10.91
C LEU A 220 -16.05 -1.92 -10.03
N SER A 221 -15.09 -1.97 -9.09
CA SER A 221 -14.92 -3.12 -8.21
C SER A 221 -15.66 -2.93 -6.89
N ASN A 222 -16.51 -3.89 -6.52
CA ASN A 222 -17.07 -3.96 -5.18
C ASN A 222 -15.94 -4.29 -4.19
N ILE A 223 -15.40 -3.24 -3.55
CA ILE A 223 -14.31 -3.34 -2.58
C ILE A 223 -14.76 -4.13 -1.35
N ASP A 224 -15.97 -3.86 -0.86
CA ASP A 224 -16.47 -4.42 0.39
C ASP A 224 -16.73 -5.93 0.25
N ALA A 225 -17.28 -6.37 -0.89
CA ALA A 225 -17.41 -7.80 -1.21
C ALA A 225 -16.06 -8.53 -1.19
N PHE A 226 -14.99 -7.89 -1.68
CA PHE A 226 -13.65 -8.47 -1.65
C PHE A 226 -13.10 -8.66 -0.23
N TRP A 227 -13.43 -7.76 0.70
CA TRP A 227 -13.06 -7.89 2.11
C TRP A 227 -13.91 -8.93 2.85
N LEU A 228 -15.22 -8.96 2.59
CA LEU A 228 -16.14 -9.94 3.15
C LEU A 228 -15.77 -11.38 2.74
N GLU A 229 -15.36 -11.60 1.48
CA GLU A 229 -14.82 -12.89 1.00
C GLU A 229 -13.59 -13.38 1.80
N ARG A 230 -12.92 -12.50 2.54
CA ARG A 230 -11.72 -12.79 3.35
C ARG A 230 -12.02 -12.75 4.84
N SER A 231 -13.28 -12.96 5.23
CA SER A 231 -13.71 -12.89 6.62
C SER A 231 -13.44 -11.51 7.24
N GLY A 232 -13.56 -10.45 6.42
CA GLY A 232 -13.44 -9.08 6.91
C GLY A 232 -14.58 -8.74 7.86
N GLU A 233 -14.23 -8.31 9.06
CA GLU A 233 -15.16 -7.88 10.10
C GLU A 233 -15.28 -6.36 10.11
N PRO A 234 -16.44 -5.79 10.48
CA PRO A 234 -16.61 -4.35 10.58
C PRO A 234 -15.60 -3.70 11.55
N GLU A 235 -14.97 -2.61 11.12
CA GLU A 235 -14.04 -1.83 11.93
C GLU A 235 -14.37 -0.32 11.84
N CYS A 236 -14.15 0.42 12.93
CA CYS A 236 -14.74 1.74 13.12
C CYS A 236 -14.01 2.91 12.41
N VAL A 237 -12.74 2.79 12.03
CA VAL A 237 -11.96 3.87 11.40
C VAL A 237 -11.77 3.69 9.90
N TYR A 238 -11.40 2.50 9.44
CA TYR A 238 -11.06 2.15 8.06
C TYR A 238 -12.17 1.39 7.35
N GLY A 239 -12.89 0.54 8.08
CA GLY A 239 -14.13 -0.09 7.64
C GLY A 239 -14.10 -1.59 7.82
N PHE A 240 -12.94 -2.19 7.61
CA PHE A 240 -12.73 -3.63 7.80
C PHE A 240 -11.46 -3.91 8.59
N GLN A 241 -11.55 -4.91 9.45
CA GLN A 241 -10.44 -5.68 9.98
C GLN A 241 -10.44 -7.05 9.30
N ILE A 242 -9.29 -7.48 8.77
CA ILE A 242 -9.17 -8.72 8.00
C ILE A 242 -8.14 -9.61 8.68
N PRO A 243 -8.49 -10.85 9.06
CA PRO A 243 -7.52 -11.78 9.63
C PRO A 243 -6.43 -12.12 8.61
N HIS A 244 -5.21 -12.37 9.10
CA HIS A 244 -4.12 -12.85 8.25
C HIS A 244 -4.47 -14.19 7.59
N SER A 245 -3.88 -14.41 6.41
CA SER A 245 -4.12 -15.62 5.66
C SER A 245 -3.44 -16.80 6.37
N LYS A 246 -4.22 -17.82 6.74
CA LYS A 246 -3.65 -19.05 7.28
C LYS A 246 -2.85 -19.78 6.21
N ILE A 247 -1.63 -20.19 6.56
CA ILE A 247 -0.73 -20.99 5.72
C ILE A 247 -0.59 -22.35 6.40
N GLN A 248 -1.34 -23.35 5.93
CA GLN A 248 -1.29 -24.73 6.43
C GLN A 248 -0.27 -25.51 5.63
N ARG A 249 0.56 -26.34 6.27
CA ARG A 249 1.68 -26.99 5.62
C ARG A 249 1.27 -28.35 5.05
N GLU A 250 0.69 -28.40 3.85
CA GLU A 250 0.48 -29.70 3.17
C GLU A 250 0.30 -29.60 1.64
N ASP A 251 -0.08 -28.45 1.06
CA ASP A 251 -0.40 -28.34 -0.38
C ASP A 251 0.49 -27.37 -1.19
N ARG A 252 0.51 -27.54 -2.51
CA ARG A 252 1.27 -26.69 -3.45
C ARG A 252 0.88 -25.22 -3.34
N ARG A 253 -0.39 -24.93 -3.05
CA ARG A 253 -0.88 -23.56 -2.88
C ARG A 253 -0.25 -22.92 -1.64
N SER A 254 -0.17 -23.63 -0.53
CA SER A 254 0.43 -23.13 0.70
C SER A 254 1.94 -22.98 0.61
N GLN A 255 2.62 -23.81 -0.20
CA GLN A 255 4.00 -23.55 -0.58
C GLN A 255 4.16 -22.21 -1.31
N LYS A 256 3.29 -21.91 -2.30
CA LYS A 256 3.31 -20.58 -2.97
C LYS A 256 3.02 -19.45 -1.98
N LYS A 257 2.08 -19.63 -1.05
CA LYS A 257 1.79 -18.65 0.02
C LYS A 257 3.05 -18.39 0.85
N SER A 258 3.76 -19.42 1.28
CA SER A 258 5.01 -19.27 2.04
C SER A 258 6.08 -18.52 1.25
N TRP A 259 6.23 -18.77 -0.05
CA TRP A 259 7.19 -18.01 -0.88
C TRP A 259 6.84 -16.53 -0.95
N PHE A 260 5.56 -16.18 -1.13
CA PHE A 260 5.14 -14.78 -1.08
C PHE A 260 5.28 -14.16 0.32
N LEU A 261 5.07 -14.93 1.39
CA LEU A 261 5.29 -14.47 2.76
C LEU A 261 6.76 -14.12 2.97
N ASN A 262 7.66 -15.03 2.58
CA ASN A 262 9.11 -14.86 2.70
C ASN A 262 9.62 -13.63 1.93
N ILE A 263 9.02 -13.28 0.78
CA ILE A 263 9.36 -12.02 0.08
C ILE A 263 9.14 -10.81 0.99
N GLY A 264 8.04 -10.80 1.75
CA GLY A 264 7.77 -9.72 2.71
C GLY A 264 8.70 -9.77 3.91
N GLU A 265 8.86 -10.95 4.52
CA GLU A 265 9.65 -11.15 5.73
C GLU A 265 11.14 -10.89 5.53
N LEU A 266 11.68 -11.13 4.33
CA LEU A 266 13.11 -10.94 4.05
C LEU A 266 13.42 -9.56 3.45
N PHE A 267 12.42 -8.71 3.27
CA PHE A 267 12.60 -7.38 2.68
C PHE A 267 12.93 -6.35 3.77
N HIS A 268 14.21 -6.30 4.14
CA HIS A 268 14.80 -5.31 5.04
C HIS A 268 15.78 -4.41 4.25
#